data_AF-A0A2A2G562-F1
#
_entry.id   AF-A0A2A2G562-F1
#
_cell.length_a   1.000
_cell.length_b   1.000
_cell.length_c   1.000
_cell.angle_alpha   90.00
_cell.angle_beta   90.00
_cell.angle_gamma   90.00
#
_symmetry.space_group_name_H-M   'P 1'
#
loop_
_entity.id
_entity.type
_entity.pdbx_description
1 polymer ?
#
loop_
_entity_poly.entity_id
_entity_poly.type
_entity_poly.pdbx_seq_one_letter_code
_entity_poly.pdbx_strand_id
1 'polypeptide(L)'
;MLIERIYDEDLAQASYFIGCQRTGQALVVDARRDIDVYRDMAAKNGMEITAVTETHIHADYLSGTRELAAATGADIHVSGEGGEDWQYEFEAARLHDGDEIRIGNIVVAAVHTPGHTPEHLSFLVTDGAFADAPGYLLTGDFVFSGDLGRPDLLDEAAGGVDTRFLGAKQMFASLKEKFLTLPDHVQVFPGHGAGSACGKALGAIPSTTVGYERLYAWWGPYLAADDEAGFVAELLDGQPDAPFYFGRMKNQNRRGPAVMGERAPLPELDPQQVAQQLAAGEVTFVDTRSADEVHAGTVTGALNIPAGKSIATFGAWAVNPEADDRPLVLLAPDQEAAQEFWDHLVRVGIDAVAGYVTGIDGLPQTTPRLVSPEEVETFDKSVLLDVRAVSEHTAGHIPGSTQLHGGRVLWNLDRLPEQGTIVTYCQSGLRSSVVASTLRHAGYDVVELEGSYAAWSAGQEALETTPAG
;
A
#
# COMPACT_ATOMS: atom_id res chain seq x y z
N MET A 1 12.02 -1.95 28.41
CA MET A 1 11.88 -2.42 27.01
C MET A 1 12.09 -1.25 26.05
N LEU A 2 12.59 -1.50 24.83
CA LEU A 2 12.52 -0.57 23.69
C LEU A 2 11.35 -0.98 22.79
N ILE A 3 10.54 -0.02 22.35
CA ILE A 3 9.55 -0.21 21.27
C ILE A 3 9.66 1.00 20.35
N GLU A 4 9.98 0.77 19.09
CA GLU A 4 10.14 1.81 18.07
C GLU A 4 9.15 1.53 16.93
N ARG A 5 8.40 2.56 16.54
CA ARG A 5 7.49 2.53 15.39
C ARG A 5 8.24 3.05 14.17
N ILE A 6 8.28 2.23 13.13
CA ILE A 6 8.90 2.56 11.84
C ILE A 6 7.74 2.71 10.84
N TYR A 7 7.51 3.95 10.36
CA TYR A 7 6.33 4.32 9.56
C TYR A 7 6.68 4.70 8.12
N ASP A 8 5.91 4.18 7.16
CA ASP A 8 6.05 4.45 5.72
C ASP A 8 4.96 5.45 5.38
N GLU A 9 5.34 6.65 4.95
CA GLU A 9 4.36 7.65 4.55
C GLU A 9 3.69 7.33 3.22
N ASP A 10 4.28 6.45 2.39
CA ASP A 10 3.74 6.09 1.07
C ASP A 10 2.57 5.13 1.20
N LEU A 11 2.83 3.96 1.79
CA LEU A 11 1.82 2.91 1.99
C LEU A 11 1.03 3.10 3.29
N ALA A 12 1.35 4.13 4.08
CA ALA A 12 0.80 4.38 5.41
C ALA A 12 0.98 3.19 6.37
N GLN A 13 2.06 2.42 6.19
CA GLN A 13 2.37 1.17 6.87
C GLN A 13 3.25 1.40 8.11
N ALA A 14 2.93 0.72 9.20
CA ALA A 14 3.68 0.74 10.45
C ALA A 14 4.23 -0.65 10.75
N SER A 15 5.53 -0.69 10.99
CA SER A 15 6.24 -1.84 11.53
C SER A 15 6.83 -1.50 12.88
N TYR A 16 7.15 -2.53 13.68
CA TYR A 16 7.58 -2.31 15.06
C TYR A 16 8.85 -3.08 15.38
N PHE A 17 9.83 -2.37 15.95
CA PHE A 17 11.05 -2.94 16.49
C PHE A 17 10.95 -2.99 18.02
N ILE A 18 10.96 -4.19 18.60
CA ILE A 18 10.82 -4.42 20.04
C ILE A 18 12.10 -5.03 20.59
N GLY A 19 12.75 -4.35 21.53
CA GLY A 19 14.09 -4.70 22.01
C GLY A 19 14.20 -4.88 23.52
N CYS A 20 14.81 -5.99 23.95
CA CYS A 20 15.20 -6.19 25.35
C CYS A 20 16.59 -5.59 25.60
N GLN A 21 16.63 -4.37 26.13
CA GLN A 21 17.89 -3.68 26.44
C GLN A 21 18.83 -4.43 27.40
N ARG A 22 18.31 -5.39 28.19
CA ARG A 22 19.12 -6.19 29.10
C ARG A 22 19.89 -7.29 28.37
N THR A 23 19.25 -7.99 27.44
CA THR A 23 19.86 -9.13 26.73
C THR A 23 20.40 -8.77 25.35
N GLY A 24 20.01 -7.61 24.82
CA GLY A 24 20.36 -7.20 23.45
C GLY A 24 19.51 -7.87 22.37
N GLN A 25 18.52 -8.69 22.72
CA GLN A 25 17.68 -9.37 21.72
C GLN A 25 16.54 -8.47 21.24
N ALA A 26 16.16 -8.58 19.98
CA ALA A 26 15.07 -7.84 19.37
C ALA A 26 14.15 -8.71 18.50
N LEU A 27 12.89 -8.27 18.39
CA LEU A 27 11.84 -8.78 17.51
C LEU A 27 11.41 -7.67 16.56
N VAL A 28 11.18 -8.00 15.29
CA VAL A 28 10.49 -7.11 14.35
C VAL A 28 9.11 -7.67 14.01
N VAL A 29 8.10 -6.81 14.04
CA VAL A 29 6.72 -7.13 13.64
C VAL A 29 6.39 -6.37 12.36
N ASP A 30 5.84 -7.06 11.36
CA ASP A 30 5.37 -6.51 10.08
C ASP A 30 6.48 -5.79 9.29
N ALA A 31 7.63 -6.46 9.13
CA ALA A 31 8.81 -5.88 8.50
C ALA A 31 8.57 -5.50 7.03
N ARG A 32 9.08 -4.34 6.60
CA ARG A 32 9.21 -3.97 5.19
C ARG A 32 10.37 -4.69 4.52
N ARG A 33 10.30 -4.77 3.20
CA ARG A 33 11.28 -5.49 2.38
C ARG A 33 12.61 -4.76 2.21
N ASP A 34 12.65 -3.45 2.36
CA ASP A 34 13.87 -2.64 2.52
C ASP A 34 14.37 -2.70 3.97
N ILE A 35 15.15 -3.74 4.29
CA ILE A 35 15.42 -4.13 5.68
C ILE A 35 16.48 -3.30 6.44
N ASP A 36 17.19 -2.40 5.75
CA ASP A 36 18.32 -1.68 6.36
C ASP A 36 17.87 -0.78 7.51
N VAL A 37 16.64 -0.24 7.46
CA VAL A 37 16.06 0.53 8.57
C VAL A 37 16.04 -0.26 9.89
N TYR A 38 15.82 -1.59 9.84
CA TYR A 38 15.83 -2.44 11.03
C TYR A 38 17.24 -2.80 11.47
N ARG A 39 18.14 -3.06 10.52
CA ARG A 39 19.55 -3.37 10.79
C ARG A 39 20.25 -2.18 11.45
N ASP A 40 20.00 -0.98 10.95
CA ASP A 40 20.52 0.27 11.50
C ASP A 40 19.94 0.54 12.90
N MET A 41 18.65 0.27 13.10
CA MET A 41 18.02 0.37 14.43
C MET A 41 18.66 -0.59 15.43
N ALA A 42 18.90 -1.84 15.03
CA ALA A 42 19.55 -2.85 15.85
C ALA A 42 20.99 -2.43 16.19
N ALA A 43 21.78 -2.04 15.19
CA ALA A 43 23.16 -1.60 15.38
C ALA A 43 23.26 -0.37 16.29
N LYS A 44 22.40 0.65 16.07
CA LYS A 44 22.32 1.86 16.89
C LYS A 44 22.06 1.56 18.36
N ASN A 45 21.27 0.53 18.65
CA ASN A 45 20.88 0.15 20.01
C ASN A 45 21.71 -1.00 20.60
N GLY A 46 22.72 -1.50 19.87
CA GLY A 46 23.53 -2.64 20.31
C GLY A 46 22.71 -3.92 20.46
N MET A 47 21.77 -4.15 19.54
CA MET A 47 20.83 -5.26 19.56
C MET A 47 21.02 -6.21 18.37
N GLU A 48 20.54 -7.44 18.54
CA GLU A 48 20.48 -8.49 17.53
C GLU A 48 19.01 -8.84 17.29
N ILE A 49 18.58 -8.83 16.02
CA ILE A 49 17.23 -9.25 15.63
C ILE A 49 17.21 -10.77 15.61
N THR A 50 16.62 -11.37 16.64
CA THR A 50 16.59 -12.82 16.83
C THR A 50 15.26 -13.45 16.40
N ALA A 51 14.22 -12.64 16.25
CA ALA A 51 12.91 -13.10 15.81
C ALA A 51 12.26 -12.07 14.87
N VAL A 52 11.42 -12.56 13.96
CA VAL A 52 10.56 -11.76 13.09
C VAL A 52 9.17 -12.38 13.07
N THR A 53 8.13 -11.56 13.02
CA THR A 53 6.75 -12.04 12.95
C THR A 53 5.85 -11.14 12.12
N GLU A 54 4.73 -11.70 11.68
CA GLU A 54 3.69 -10.98 10.94
C GLU A 54 2.36 -11.06 11.69
N THR A 55 1.59 -9.98 11.65
CA THR A 55 0.21 -9.94 12.13
C THR A 55 -0.70 -10.69 11.17
N HIS A 56 -0.49 -10.56 9.86
CA HIS A 56 -1.29 -11.21 8.83
C HIS A 56 -0.56 -11.27 7.49
N ILE A 57 -1.13 -12.02 6.53
CA ILE A 57 -0.66 -12.00 5.14
C ILE A 57 -1.09 -10.67 4.52
N HIS A 58 -0.16 -9.74 4.38
CA HIS A 58 -0.41 -8.36 3.91
C HIS A 58 -0.90 -8.31 2.45
N ALA A 59 -1.71 -7.30 2.13
CA ALA A 59 -2.30 -7.10 0.82
C ALA A 59 -1.70 -5.90 0.06
N ASP A 60 -1.06 -4.97 0.73
CA ASP A 60 -0.66 -3.67 0.19
C ASP A 60 0.85 -3.53 -0.01
N TYR A 61 1.63 -4.40 0.64
CA TYR A 61 3.08 -4.47 0.47
C TYR A 61 3.59 -5.91 0.57
N LEU A 62 4.80 -6.16 0.09
CA LEU A 62 5.52 -7.41 0.28
C LEU A 62 6.29 -7.39 1.60
N SER A 63 6.02 -8.41 2.39
CA SER A 63 6.67 -8.62 3.68
C SER A 63 8.18 -8.81 3.53
N GLY A 64 8.93 -8.12 4.40
CA GLY A 64 10.36 -8.27 4.58
C GLY A 64 10.75 -9.35 5.59
N THR A 65 9.81 -10.09 6.18
CA THR A 65 10.09 -11.15 7.17
C THR A 65 11.15 -12.13 6.68
N ARG A 66 11.01 -12.62 5.44
CA ARG A 66 11.97 -13.57 4.85
C ARG A 66 13.31 -12.91 4.53
N GLU A 67 13.28 -11.66 4.10
CA GLU A 67 14.49 -10.88 3.78
C GLU A 67 15.32 -10.66 5.06
N LEU A 68 14.65 -10.22 6.12
CA LEU A 68 15.28 -9.92 7.41
C LEU A 68 15.79 -11.19 8.07
N ALA A 69 15.00 -12.28 8.07
CA ALA A 69 15.44 -13.57 8.57
C ALA A 69 16.65 -14.13 7.80
N ALA A 70 16.69 -13.99 6.48
CA ALA A 70 17.84 -14.40 5.68
C ALA A 70 19.10 -13.57 6.00
N ALA A 71 18.94 -12.28 6.27
CA ALA A 71 20.06 -11.39 6.58
C ALA A 71 20.58 -11.52 8.02
N THR A 72 19.74 -11.87 8.99
CA THR A 72 20.11 -11.91 10.42
C THR A 72 20.16 -13.31 11.03
N GLY A 73 19.55 -14.31 10.38
CA GLY A 73 19.34 -15.62 10.98
C GLY A 73 18.21 -15.66 12.01
N ALA A 74 17.32 -14.65 12.04
CA ALA A 74 16.19 -14.60 12.95
C ALA A 74 15.20 -15.75 12.71
N ASP A 75 14.60 -16.24 13.79
CA ASP A 75 13.50 -17.19 13.72
C ASP A 75 12.25 -16.50 13.15
N ILE A 76 11.60 -17.14 12.18
CA ILE A 76 10.35 -16.65 11.60
C ILE A 76 9.16 -17.26 12.33
N HIS A 77 8.28 -16.40 12.83
CA HIS A 77 7.01 -16.77 13.44
C HIS A 77 5.86 -16.20 12.63
N VAL A 78 4.88 -17.00 12.26
CA VAL A 78 3.70 -16.53 11.51
C VAL A 78 2.47 -17.30 11.96
N SER A 79 1.29 -16.77 11.66
CA SER A 79 0.03 -17.40 12.07
C SER A 79 -0.15 -18.82 11.50
N GLY A 80 -0.66 -19.72 12.34
CA GLY A 80 -1.21 -21.02 11.95
C GLY A 80 -2.75 -21.05 11.91
N GLU A 81 -3.42 -19.92 12.14
CA GLU A 81 -4.88 -19.85 12.36
C GLU A 81 -5.74 -19.71 11.08
N GLY A 82 -5.12 -19.66 9.90
CA GLY A 82 -5.80 -19.38 8.63
C GLY A 82 -6.64 -20.51 8.03
N GLY A 83 -6.87 -21.62 8.74
CA GLY A 83 -7.57 -22.78 8.20
C GLY A 83 -6.83 -23.46 7.05
N GLU A 84 -7.53 -24.08 6.09
CA GLU A 84 -6.90 -24.73 4.93
C GLU A 84 -6.47 -23.72 3.85
N ASP A 85 -7.18 -22.59 3.76
CA ASP A 85 -7.08 -21.66 2.63
C ASP A 85 -6.11 -20.49 2.85
N TRP A 86 -5.74 -20.16 4.09
CA TRP A 86 -4.90 -18.99 4.41
C TRP A 86 -3.67 -19.34 5.24
N GLN A 87 -2.91 -20.33 4.78
CA GLN A 87 -1.65 -20.76 5.40
C GLN A 87 -0.44 -20.22 4.64
N TYR A 88 0.59 -19.83 5.37
CA TYR A 88 1.91 -19.54 4.82
C TYR A 88 2.53 -20.80 4.21
N GLU A 89 3.15 -20.67 3.04
CA GLU A 89 3.70 -21.80 2.25
C GLU A 89 5.23 -21.86 2.30
N PHE A 90 5.84 -21.18 3.27
CA PHE A 90 7.27 -21.25 3.56
C PHE A 90 7.53 -21.72 4.99
N GLU A 91 8.75 -22.21 5.21
CA GLU A 91 9.24 -22.68 6.50
C GLU A 91 9.25 -21.56 7.54
N ALA A 92 8.45 -21.72 8.58
CA ALA A 92 8.38 -20.83 9.74
C ALA A 92 7.67 -21.53 10.90
N ALA A 93 7.93 -21.08 12.13
CA ALA A 93 7.16 -21.50 13.29
C ALA A 93 5.72 -20.98 13.18
N ARG A 94 4.75 -21.87 13.38
CA ARG A 94 3.33 -21.53 13.37
C ARG A 94 2.89 -21.13 14.78
N LEU A 95 2.31 -19.93 14.89
CA LEU A 95 1.72 -19.42 16.12
C LEU A 95 0.21 -19.66 16.12
N HIS A 96 -0.30 -20.13 17.25
CA HIS A 96 -1.71 -20.21 17.56
C HIS A 96 -2.08 -19.25 18.72
N ASP A 97 -3.36 -19.04 18.94
CA ASP A 97 -3.86 -18.21 20.05
C ASP A 97 -3.24 -18.65 21.39
N GLY A 98 -2.58 -17.70 22.08
CA GLY A 98 -1.91 -17.92 23.36
C GLY A 98 -0.45 -18.38 23.28
N ASP A 99 0.08 -18.69 22.10
CA ASP A 99 1.51 -18.96 21.93
C ASP A 99 2.35 -17.71 22.22
N GLU A 100 3.59 -17.90 22.67
CA GLU A 100 4.47 -16.82 23.09
C GLU A 100 5.80 -16.81 22.32
N ILE A 101 6.22 -15.62 21.88
CA ILE A 101 7.60 -15.33 21.52
C ILE A 101 8.26 -14.64 22.72
N ARG A 102 9.44 -15.11 23.13
CA ARG A 102 10.19 -14.56 24.26
C ARG A 102 11.50 -13.94 23.80
N ILE A 103 11.66 -12.65 24.09
CA ILE A 103 12.85 -11.86 23.74
C ILE A 103 13.44 -11.28 25.03
N GLY A 104 14.40 -11.99 25.62
CA GLY A 104 14.92 -11.65 26.95
C GLY A 104 13.82 -11.60 28.03
N ASN A 105 13.58 -10.41 28.58
CA ASN A 105 12.54 -10.18 29.61
C ASN A 105 11.16 -9.84 29.01
N ILE A 106 11.04 -9.76 27.69
CA ILE A 106 9.80 -9.36 27.01
C ILE A 106 9.06 -10.62 26.58
N VAL A 107 7.76 -10.66 26.87
CA VAL A 107 6.85 -11.69 26.38
C VAL A 107 5.92 -11.06 25.36
N VAL A 108 5.83 -11.70 24.19
CA VAL A 108 4.95 -11.29 23.08
C VAL A 108 3.99 -12.45 22.82
N ALA A 109 2.76 -12.34 23.32
CA ALA A 109 1.74 -13.38 23.19
C ALA A 109 0.89 -13.15 21.93
N ALA A 110 0.69 -14.19 21.14
CA ALA A 110 -0.21 -14.20 20.01
C ALA A 110 -1.67 -14.22 20.49
N VAL A 111 -2.51 -13.38 19.89
CA VAL A 111 -3.96 -13.33 20.12
C VAL A 111 -4.65 -13.44 18.78
N HIS A 112 -5.41 -14.51 18.56
CA HIS A 112 -6.15 -14.68 17.31
C HIS A 112 -7.30 -13.69 17.23
N THR A 113 -7.24 -12.82 16.22
CA THR A 113 -8.15 -11.68 16.02
C THR A 113 -8.66 -11.65 14.57
N PRO A 114 -9.34 -12.71 14.11
CA PRO A 114 -9.84 -12.77 12.74
C PRO A 114 -10.85 -11.65 12.48
N GLY A 115 -10.85 -11.16 11.25
CA GLY A 115 -11.80 -10.14 10.80
C GLY A 115 -11.32 -9.48 9.52
N HIS A 116 -10.15 -8.83 9.58
CA HIS A 116 -9.45 -8.33 8.40
C HIS A 116 -8.98 -9.49 7.50
N THR A 117 -8.32 -10.48 8.09
CA THR A 117 -8.02 -11.77 7.46
C THR A 117 -8.33 -12.92 8.43
N PRO A 118 -8.50 -14.16 7.93
CA PRO A 118 -8.84 -15.31 8.79
C PRO A 118 -7.71 -15.72 9.73
N GLU A 119 -6.46 -15.56 9.28
CA GLU A 119 -5.26 -15.91 10.04
C GLU A 119 -4.78 -14.81 10.99
N HIS A 120 -5.41 -13.63 10.99
CA HIS A 120 -4.90 -12.44 11.66
C HIS A 120 -4.59 -12.66 13.15
N LEU A 121 -3.37 -12.31 13.56
CA LEU A 121 -2.90 -12.27 14.94
C LEU A 121 -2.63 -10.83 15.37
N SER A 122 -3.03 -10.50 16.58
CA SER A 122 -2.50 -9.36 17.32
C SER A 122 -1.46 -9.84 18.33
N PHE A 123 -0.52 -8.97 18.71
CA PHE A 123 0.56 -9.33 19.63
C PHE A 123 0.48 -8.52 20.93
N LEU A 124 0.15 -9.21 22.02
CA LEU A 124 0.03 -8.62 23.35
C LEU A 124 1.39 -8.67 24.04
N VAL A 125 1.92 -7.51 24.41
CA VAL A 125 3.30 -7.36 24.87
C VAL A 125 3.37 -7.01 26.35
N THR A 126 4.18 -7.78 27.08
CA THR A 126 4.50 -7.58 28.50
C THR A 126 5.99 -7.27 28.66
N ASP A 127 6.31 -6.09 29.21
CA ASP A 127 7.66 -5.78 29.69
C ASP A 127 7.88 -6.44 31.05
N GLY A 128 8.30 -7.71 31.07
CA GLY A 128 8.51 -8.49 32.29
C GLY A 128 9.62 -7.95 33.20
N ALA A 129 10.38 -6.93 32.78
CA ALA A 129 11.30 -6.22 33.66
C ALA A 129 10.60 -5.13 34.51
N PHE A 130 9.41 -4.68 34.08
CA PHE A 130 8.69 -3.55 34.68
C PHE A 130 7.32 -3.96 35.24
N ALA A 131 6.60 -4.89 34.59
CA ALA A 131 5.25 -5.27 34.96
C ALA A 131 4.96 -6.76 34.70
N ASP A 132 4.03 -7.29 35.50
CA ASP A 132 3.57 -8.68 35.47
C ASP A 132 2.37 -8.87 34.52
N ALA A 133 1.92 -7.78 33.90
CA ALA A 133 0.72 -7.70 33.06
C ALA A 133 1.05 -6.96 31.75
N PRO A 134 0.33 -7.24 30.65
CA PRO A 134 0.57 -6.60 29.37
C PRO A 134 0.22 -5.11 29.39
N GLY A 135 1.03 -4.31 28.69
CA GLY A 135 0.83 -2.86 28.58
C GLY A 135 0.57 -2.38 27.16
N TYR A 136 0.77 -3.24 26.17
CA TYR A 136 0.78 -2.85 24.76
C TYR A 136 0.20 -3.99 23.91
N LEU A 137 -0.50 -3.64 22.83
CA LEU A 137 -1.06 -4.55 21.86
C LEU A 137 -0.71 -4.03 20.46
N LEU A 138 0.07 -4.80 19.71
CA LEU A 138 0.26 -4.56 18.29
C LEU A 138 -0.92 -5.18 17.56
N THR A 139 -1.79 -4.34 17.03
CA THR A 139 -3.09 -4.76 16.50
C THR A 139 -3.06 -5.11 15.03
N GLY A 140 -1.95 -4.87 14.30
CA GLY A 140 -1.94 -5.05 12.86
C GLY A 140 -3.11 -4.30 12.22
N ASP A 141 -3.83 -4.98 11.34
CA ASP A 141 -5.00 -4.41 10.66
C ASP A 141 -6.32 -4.86 11.32
N PHE A 142 -6.29 -5.27 12.58
CA PHE A 142 -7.51 -5.56 13.34
C PHE A 142 -8.18 -4.27 13.84
N VAL A 143 -7.48 -3.49 14.68
CA VAL A 143 -7.96 -2.23 15.26
C VAL A 143 -6.97 -1.10 14.96
N PHE A 144 -7.47 -0.04 14.33
CA PHE A 144 -6.74 1.20 14.09
C PHE A 144 -7.08 2.27 15.14
N SER A 145 -6.41 3.42 15.07
CA SER A 145 -6.83 4.62 15.80
C SER A 145 -8.15 5.15 15.22
N GLY A 146 -9.28 4.84 15.87
CA GLY A 146 -10.62 5.30 15.49
C GLY A 146 -11.35 4.47 14.44
N ASP A 147 -10.78 3.36 13.96
CA ASP A 147 -11.37 2.53 12.90
C ASP A 147 -10.92 1.06 12.95
N LEU A 148 -11.37 0.24 12.00
CA LEU A 148 -11.08 -1.19 11.90
C LEU A 148 -10.56 -1.58 10.51
N GLY A 149 -9.91 -2.74 10.43
CA GLY A 149 -9.57 -3.36 9.15
C GLY A 149 -10.80 -3.73 8.35
N ARG A 150 -10.72 -3.51 7.04
CA ARG A 150 -11.78 -3.92 6.12
C ARG A 150 -11.78 -5.44 5.91
N PRO A 151 -12.94 -6.13 5.89
CA PRO A 151 -13.02 -7.60 5.76
C PRO A 151 -13.22 -8.11 4.32
N ASP A 152 -13.31 -7.20 3.34
CA ASP A 152 -13.75 -7.46 1.97
C ASP A 152 -12.62 -7.65 0.95
N LEU A 153 -11.36 -7.45 1.34
CA LEU A 153 -10.22 -7.66 0.44
C LEU A 153 -10.13 -9.08 -0.12
N LEU A 154 -10.60 -10.08 0.63
CA LEU A 154 -10.63 -11.47 0.17
C LEU A 154 -11.61 -11.67 -0.99
N ASP A 155 -12.73 -10.95 -0.98
CA ASP A 155 -13.69 -10.96 -2.09
C ASP A 155 -13.11 -10.24 -3.31
N GLU A 156 -12.55 -9.03 -3.11
CA GLU A 156 -12.09 -8.19 -4.21
C GLU A 156 -10.76 -8.65 -4.83
N ALA A 157 -9.83 -9.16 -4.03
CA ALA A 157 -8.45 -9.43 -4.43
C ALA A 157 -8.09 -10.92 -4.49
N ALA A 158 -8.84 -11.79 -3.81
CA ALA A 158 -8.58 -13.23 -3.76
C ALA A 158 -9.72 -14.10 -4.35
N GLY A 159 -10.75 -13.48 -4.94
CA GLY A 159 -11.85 -14.20 -5.60
C GLY A 159 -12.82 -14.91 -4.66
N GLY A 160 -12.86 -14.50 -3.38
CA GLY A 160 -13.86 -14.95 -2.41
C GLY A 160 -15.28 -14.56 -2.84
N VAL A 161 -16.26 -15.37 -2.44
CA VAL A 161 -17.69 -15.04 -2.63
C VAL A 161 -18.30 -14.79 -1.26
N ASP A 162 -18.66 -13.53 -1.00
CA ASP A 162 -19.34 -13.09 0.22
C ASP A 162 -18.56 -13.38 1.52
N THR A 163 -17.23 -13.53 1.42
CA THR A 163 -16.33 -13.71 2.57
C THR A 163 -16.30 -12.46 3.46
N ARG A 164 -16.60 -11.28 2.90
CA ARG A 164 -16.71 -10.02 3.65
C ARG A 164 -17.72 -10.07 4.80
N PHE A 165 -18.82 -10.80 4.64
CA PHE A 165 -19.82 -10.94 5.71
C PHE A 165 -19.32 -11.86 6.83
N LEU A 166 -18.59 -12.91 6.49
CA LEU A 166 -17.97 -13.78 7.49
C LEU A 166 -16.88 -13.02 8.25
N GLY A 167 -16.00 -12.31 7.53
CA GLY A 167 -14.96 -11.47 8.12
C GLY A 167 -15.53 -10.38 9.02
N ALA A 168 -16.61 -9.71 8.62
CA ALA A 168 -17.28 -8.72 9.46
C ALA A 168 -17.84 -9.32 10.77
N LYS A 169 -18.40 -10.53 10.73
CA LYS A 169 -18.85 -11.24 11.95
C LYS A 169 -17.69 -11.66 12.84
N GLN A 170 -16.60 -12.13 12.24
CA GLN A 170 -15.37 -12.47 12.97
C GLN A 170 -14.77 -11.22 13.64
N MET A 171 -14.75 -10.08 12.94
CA MET A 171 -14.31 -8.79 13.49
C MET A 171 -15.12 -8.41 14.74
N PHE A 172 -16.46 -8.53 14.67
CA PHE A 172 -17.35 -8.28 15.82
C PHE A 172 -17.02 -9.19 17.01
N ALA A 173 -16.84 -10.49 16.77
CA ALA A 173 -16.47 -11.46 17.80
C ALA A 173 -15.08 -11.14 18.40
N SER A 174 -14.07 -10.89 17.57
CA SER A 174 -12.72 -10.52 17.99
C SER A 174 -12.70 -9.26 18.87
N LEU A 175 -13.48 -8.24 18.52
CA LEU A 175 -13.64 -7.04 19.34
C LEU A 175 -14.22 -7.36 20.72
N LYS A 176 -15.30 -8.14 20.75
CA LYS A 176 -16.03 -8.47 21.97
C LYS A 176 -15.25 -9.40 22.91
N GLU A 177 -14.68 -10.47 22.35
CA GLU A 177 -14.11 -11.59 23.08
C GLU A 177 -12.62 -11.43 23.40
N LYS A 178 -11.91 -10.61 22.61
CA LYS A 178 -10.46 -10.38 22.80
C LYS A 178 -10.22 -8.93 23.20
N PHE A 179 -10.46 -7.96 22.30
CA PHE A 179 -10.05 -6.57 22.49
C PHE A 179 -10.68 -5.90 23.72
N LEU A 180 -12.01 -5.95 23.83
CA LEU A 180 -12.74 -5.29 24.92
C LEU A 180 -12.60 -5.99 26.28
N THR A 181 -11.99 -7.17 26.33
CA THR A 181 -11.64 -7.85 27.59
C THR A 181 -10.35 -7.31 28.21
N LEU A 182 -9.53 -6.60 27.43
CA LEU A 182 -8.27 -6.03 27.89
C LEU A 182 -8.47 -4.80 28.80
N PRO A 183 -7.54 -4.53 29.72
CA PRO A 183 -7.55 -3.30 30.51
C PRO A 183 -7.46 -2.04 29.66
N ASP A 184 -8.17 -0.99 30.07
CA ASP A 184 -8.25 0.28 29.32
C ASP A 184 -6.91 1.01 29.12
N HIS A 185 -5.90 0.69 29.94
CA HIS A 185 -4.57 1.29 29.86
C HIS A 185 -3.67 0.65 28.80
N VAL A 186 -4.07 -0.49 28.22
CA VAL A 186 -3.29 -1.16 27.17
C VAL A 186 -3.23 -0.23 25.95
N GLN A 187 -2.01 0.12 25.55
CA GLN A 187 -1.76 0.91 24.35
C GLN A 187 -1.96 0.06 23.10
N VAL A 188 -2.46 0.68 22.05
CA VAL A 188 -2.81 0.04 20.79
C VAL A 188 -1.92 0.60 19.70
N PHE A 189 -1.22 -0.29 19.01
CA PHE A 189 -0.24 -0.01 17.96
C PHE A 189 -0.66 -0.68 16.65
N PRO A 190 -1.33 0.04 15.75
CA PRO A 190 -1.85 -0.55 14.51
C PRO A 190 -0.78 -0.77 13.43
N GLY A 191 -1.09 -1.61 12.45
CA GLY A 191 -0.27 -1.86 11.27
C GLY A 191 -0.35 -0.76 10.21
N HIS A 192 -1.37 0.09 10.26
CA HIS A 192 -1.56 1.20 9.32
C HIS A 192 -2.05 2.50 10.00
N GLY A 193 -1.89 3.62 9.27
CA GLY A 193 -2.37 4.94 9.66
C GLY A 193 -3.16 5.66 8.54
N ALA A 194 -3.44 6.95 8.76
CA ALA A 194 -4.15 7.78 7.80
C ALA A 194 -3.54 7.71 6.39
N GLY A 195 -4.40 7.43 5.40
CA GLY A 195 -4.02 7.30 3.99
C GLY A 195 -3.99 5.86 3.46
N SER A 196 -4.01 4.84 4.33
CA SER A 196 -4.04 3.43 3.90
C SER A 196 -5.39 3.05 3.28
N ALA A 197 -5.36 2.21 2.25
CA ALA A 197 -6.54 1.60 1.64
C ALA A 197 -7.08 0.37 2.41
N CYS A 198 -6.43 -0.02 3.52
CA CYS A 198 -6.83 -1.13 4.38
C CYS A 198 -7.98 -0.78 5.36
N GLY A 199 -8.43 0.47 5.41
CA GLY A 199 -9.63 0.87 6.15
C GLY A 199 -10.22 2.20 5.67
N LYS A 200 -11.34 2.61 6.28
CA LYS A 200 -12.22 3.68 5.76
C LYS A 200 -11.74 5.09 6.16
N ALA A 201 -11.38 5.29 7.42
CA ALA A 201 -11.06 6.59 7.98
C ALA A 201 -10.03 6.50 9.12
N LEU A 202 -8.86 5.93 8.82
CA LEU A 202 -7.80 5.76 9.82
C LEU A 202 -7.34 7.11 10.38
N GLY A 203 -7.27 7.18 11.72
CA GLY A 203 -6.77 8.36 12.41
C GLY A 203 -5.29 8.66 12.09
N ALA A 204 -4.94 9.95 12.05
CA ALA A 204 -3.56 10.40 11.88
C ALA A 204 -2.70 10.25 13.15
N ILE A 205 -3.27 9.76 14.25
CA ILE A 205 -2.57 9.55 15.52
C ILE A 205 -1.88 8.17 15.49
N PRO A 206 -0.58 8.09 15.83
CA PRO A 206 0.24 6.88 15.64
C PRO A 206 -0.15 5.69 16.54
N SER A 207 -0.91 5.93 17.61
CA SER A 207 -1.32 4.93 18.58
C SER A 207 -2.52 5.43 19.39
N THR A 208 -3.28 4.51 19.98
CA THR A 208 -4.44 4.80 20.85
C THR A 208 -4.39 3.91 22.11
N THR A 209 -5.48 3.80 22.87
CA THR A 209 -5.62 2.82 23.96
C THR A 209 -6.94 2.07 23.86
N VAL A 210 -6.99 0.87 24.43
CA VAL A 210 -8.24 0.08 24.52
C VAL A 210 -9.37 0.91 25.13
N GLY A 211 -9.10 1.68 26.19
CA GLY A 211 -10.11 2.51 26.84
C GLY A 211 -10.61 3.65 25.97
N TYR A 212 -9.74 4.29 25.18
CA TYR A 212 -10.14 5.37 24.29
C TYR A 212 -11.01 4.86 23.15
N GLU A 213 -10.58 3.77 22.49
CA GLU A 213 -11.36 3.14 21.41
C GLU A 213 -12.72 2.63 21.91
N ARG A 214 -12.76 1.97 23.09
CA ARG A 214 -14.01 1.53 23.72
C ARG A 214 -15.03 2.65 23.89
N LEU A 215 -14.58 3.86 24.22
CA LEU A 215 -15.46 5.00 24.53
C LEU A 215 -15.89 5.78 23.29
N TYR A 216 -15.03 5.88 22.29
CA TYR A 216 -15.19 6.88 21.22
C TYR A 216 -15.23 6.31 19.81
N ALA A 217 -14.82 5.06 19.59
CA ALA A 217 -14.88 4.47 18.26
C ALA A 217 -16.33 4.24 17.82
N TRP A 218 -16.59 4.40 16.52
CA TRP A 218 -17.94 4.31 15.94
C TRP A 218 -18.60 2.95 16.18
N TRP A 219 -17.81 1.88 16.31
CA TRP A 219 -18.27 0.53 16.53
C TRP A 219 -18.70 0.24 17.98
N GLY A 220 -18.24 1.05 18.95
CA GLY A 220 -18.50 0.85 20.39
C GLY A 220 -19.98 0.69 20.75
N PRO A 221 -20.89 1.57 20.25
CA PRO A 221 -22.34 1.44 20.49
C PRO A 221 -22.94 0.12 20.02
N TYR A 222 -22.50 -0.41 18.86
CA TYR A 222 -23.01 -1.69 18.34
C TYR A 222 -22.58 -2.86 19.23
N LEU A 223 -21.33 -2.87 19.68
CA LEU A 223 -20.80 -3.89 20.60
C LEU A 223 -21.52 -3.84 21.96
N ALA A 224 -21.82 -2.65 22.47
CA ALA A 224 -22.55 -2.47 23.73
C ALA A 224 -24.03 -2.93 23.65
N ALA A 225 -24.64 -2.79 22.47
CA ALA A 225 -26.02 -3.21 22.21
C ALA A 225 -26.14 -4.68 21.75
N ASP A 226 -25.02 -5.37 21.52
CA ASP A 226 -24.94 -6.68 20.88
C ASP A 226 -25.59 -6.70 19.48
N ASP A 227 -25.45 -5.59 18.74
CA ASP A 227 -26.02 -5.40 17.40
C ASP A 227 -25.03 -5.79 16.29
N GLU A 228 -24.83 -7.11 16.10
CA GLU A 228 -23.97 -7.64 15.03
C GLU A 228 -24.45 -7.20 13.63
N ALA A 229 -25.76 -7.16 13.41
CA ALA A 229 -26.31 -6.84 12.09
C ALA A 229 -26.06 -5.37 11.71
N GLY A 230 -26.29 -4.44 12.65
CA GLY A 230 -25.97 -3.02 12.46
C GLY A 230 -24.47 -2.79 12.28
N PHE A 231 -23.64 -3.49 13.05
CA PHE A 231 -22.18 -3.42 12.91
C PHE A 231 -21.72 -3.87 11.52
N VAL A 232 -22.19 -5.03 11.03
CA VAL A 232 -21.82 -5.56 9.71
C VAL A 232 -22.24 -4.60 8.60
N ALA A 233 -23.44 -4.01 8.71
CA ALA A 233 -23.91 -3.04 7.73
C ALA A 233 -23.02 -1.78 7.69
N GLU A 234 -22.66 -1.23 8.85
CA GLU A 234 -21.81 -0.04 8.94
C GLU A 234 -20.36 -0.31 8.49
N LEU A 235 -19.79 -1.45 8.90
CA LEU A 235 -18.41 -1.83 8.53
C LEU A 235 -18.26 -2.00 7.01
N LEU A 236 -19.26 -2.54 6.33
CA LEU A 236 -19.21 -2.78 4.88
C LEU A 236 -19.63 -1.56 4.05
N ASP A 237 -20.18 -0.52 4.67
CA ASP A 237 -20.59 0.69 3.96
C ASP A 237 -19.41 1.62 3.68
N GLY A 238 -19.29 2.07 2.42
CA GLY A 238 -18.34 3.10 2.01
C GLY A 238 -16.85 2.67 2.07
N GLN A 239 -16.57 1.37 1.93
CA GLN A 239 -15.18 0.89 1.79
C GLN A 239 -14.55 1.42 0.48
N PRO A 240 -13.25 1.76 0.48
CA PRO A 240 -12.56 2.26 -0.71
C PRO A 240 -12.37 1.15 -1.76
N ASP A 241 -12.20 1.52 -3.03
CA ASP A 241 -11.80 0.55 -4.07
C ASP A 241 -10.46 -0.11 -3.70
N ALA A 242 -10.38 -1.45 -3.70
CA ALA A 242 -9.08 -2.11 -3.58
C ALA A 242 -8.28 -1.98 -4.88
N PRO A 243 -7.01 -1.53 -4.82
CA PRO A 243 -6.09 -1.63 -5.95
C PRO A 243 -5.91 -3.09 -6.37
N PHE A 244 -5.83 -3.34 -7.68
CA PHE A 244 -5.83 -4.72 -8.19
C PHE A 244 -4.54 -5.48 -7.85
N TYR A 245 -3.44 -4.77 -7.62
CA TYR A 245 -2.17 -5.38 -7.20
C TYR A 245 -2.27 -6.06 -5.82
N PHE A 246 -3.32 -5.79 -5.02
CA PHE A 246 -3.47 -6.40 -3.71
C PHE A 246 -3.57 -7.94 -3.79
N GLY A 247 -4.18 -8.46 -4.85
CA GLY A 247 -4.27 -9.91 -5.09
C GLY A 247 -2.88 -10.53 -5.29
N ARG A 248 -1.99 -9.81 -6.00
CA ARG A 248 -0.59 -10.19 -6.18
C ARG A 248 0.14 -10.25 -4.84
N MET A 249 0.02 -9.20 -4.01
CA MET A 249 0.68 -9.16 -2.69
C MET A 249 0.21 -10.30 -1.80
N LYS A 250 -1.11 -10.56 -1.72
CA LYS A 250 -1.64 -11.69 -0.94
C LYS A 250 -1.06 -13.02 -1.40
N ASN A 251 -0.99 -13.25 -2.71
CA ASN A 251 -0.40 -14.47 -3.27
C ASN A 251 1.09 -14.59 -2.92
N GLN A 252 1.86 -13.52 -3.13
CA GLN A 252 3.30 -13.50 -2.96
C GLN A 252 3.70 -13.58 -1.48
N ASN A 253 3.02 -12.88 -0.58
CA ASN A 253 3.24 -12.96 0.86
C ASN A 253 2.90 -14.34 1.43
N ARG A 254 1.80 -14.94 0.96
CA ARG A 254 1.42 -16.31 1.34
C ARG A 254 2.48 -17.33 0.92
N ARG A 255 2.94 -17.25 -0.33
CA ARG A 255 4.04 -18.11 -0.87
C ARG A 255 5.39 -17.81 -0.24
N GLY A 256 5.51 -16.61 0.33
CA GLY A 256 6.74 -16.02 0.81
C GLY A 256 7.51 -15.38 -0.33
N PRO A 257 7.72 -14.05 -0.29
CA PRO A 257 8.44 -13.34 -1.34
C PRO A 257 9.85 -13.89 -1.53
N ALA A 258 10.37 -13.77 -2.76
CA ALA A 258 11.75 -14.13 -3.04
C ALA A 258 12.69 -13.22 -2.22
N VAL A 259 13.72 -13.83 -1.63
CA VAL A 259 14.76 -13.08 -0.91
C VAL A 259 15.67 -12.43 -1.96
N MET A 260 15.80 -11.10 -1.91
CA MET A 260 16.62 -10.33 -2.83
C MET A 260 18.11 -10.41 -2.46
N GLY A 261 18.41 -10.55 -1.16
CA GLY A 261 19.76 -10.49 -0.63
C GLY A 261 20.29 -9.05 -0.58
N GLU A 262 21.60 -8.93 -0.47
CA GLU A 262 22.27 -7.63 -0.40
C GLU A 262 22.10 -6.86 -1.72
N ARG A 263 21.54 -5.65 -1.65
CA ARG A 263 21.34 -4.76 -2.79
C ARG A 263 22.54 -3.81 -2.92
N ALA A 264 23.31 -3.96 -3.98
CA ALA A 264 24.38 -3.03 -4.30
C ALA A 264 23.80 -1.66 -4.71
N PRO A 265 24.49 -0.53 -4.44
CA PRO A 265 24.01 0.78 -4.86
C PRO A 265 23.76 0.84 -6.36
N LEU A 266 22.66 1.49 -6.75
CA LEU A 266 22.32 1.66 -8.17
C LEU A 266 23.41 2.45 -8.91
N PRO A 267 23.84 2.00 -10.11
CA PRO A 267 24.77 2.74 -10.93
C PRO A 267 24.07 3.89 -11.67
N GLU A 268 24.77 5.00 -11.84
CA GLU A 268 24.41 6.02 -12.84
C GLU A 268 24.75 5.48 -14.23
N LEU A 269 23.79 5.56 -15.15
CA LEU A 269 23.90 5.04 -16.50
C LEU A 269 24.19 6.16 -17.51
N ASP A 270 24.87 5.81 -18.60
CA ASP A 270 25.07 6.71 -19.74
C ASP A 270 23.76 6.82 -20.56
N PRO A 271 23.21 8.04 -20.76
CA PRO A 271 21.99 8.23 -21.55
C PRO A 271 22.04 7.62 -22.96
N GLN A 272 23.22 7.60 -23.60
CA GLN A 272 23.32 6.99 -24.94
C GLN A 272 23.15 5.46 -24.91
N GLN A 273 23.61 4.80 -23.84
CA GLN A 273 23.40 3.37 -23.64
C GLN A 273 21.93 3.10 -23.31
N VAL A 274 21.33 3.90 -22.43
CA VAL A 274 19.91 3.79 -22.09
C VAL A 274 19.03 3.98 -23.33
N ALA A 275 19.34 4.95 -24.20
CA ALA A 275 18.61 5.14 -25.45
C ALA A 275 18.67 3.90 -26.38
N GLN A 276 19.80 3.21 -26.43
CA GLN A 276 19.94 1.97 -27.20
C GLN A 276 19.12 0.82 -26.59
N GLN A 277 19.16 0.68 -25.26
CA GLN A 277 18.38 -0.33 -24.53
C GLN A 277 16.87 -0.10 -24.67
N LEU A 278 16.42 1.16 -24.61
CA LEU A 278 15.02 1.54 -24.85
C LEU A 278 14.58 1.17 -26.28
N ALA A 279 15.40 1.47 -27.29
CA ALA A 279 15.10 1.12 -28.67
C ALA A 279 15.08 -0.41 -28.92
N ALA A 280 15.86 -1.16 -28.15
CA ALA A 280 15.88 -2.63 -28.18
C ALA A 280 14.75 -3.27 -27.35
N GLY A 281 14.02 -2.48 -26.55
CA GLY A 281 12.99 -2.99 -25.64
C GLY A 281 13.56 -3.77 -24.45
N GLU A 282 14.79 -3.51 -24.04
CA GLU A 282 15.49 -4.22 -22.96
C GLU A 282 15.21 -3.62 -21.57
N VAL A 283 14.81 -2.35 -21.51
CA VAL A 283 14.54 -1.62 -20.26
C VAL A 283 13.24 -0.82 -20.39
N THR A 284 12.64 -0.49 -19.25
CA THR A 284 11.53 0.46 -19.15
C THR A 284 11.98 1.72 -18.43
N PHE A 285 11.75 2.89 -19.04
CA PHE A 285 12.09 4.17 -18.41
C PHE A 285 10.99 4.62 -17.45
N VAL A 286 11.39 5.07 -16.26
CA VAL A 286 10.50 5.67 -15.27
C VAL A 286 10.86 7.13 -15.08
N ASP A 287 9.96 8.01 -15.49
CA ASP A 287 10.06 9.45 -15.25
C ASP A 287 9.43 9.78 -13.90
N THR A 288 10.29 10.15 -12.94
CA THR A 288 9.87 10.44 -11.56
C THR A 288 9.52 11.91 -11.33
N ARG A 289 9.51 12.73 -12.38
CA ARG A 289 9.15 14.13 -12.28
C ARG A 289 7.64 14.31 -12.10
N SER A 290 7.25 15.53 -11.75
CA SER A 290 5.85 15.92 -11.61
C SER A 290 5.09 15.79 -12.94
N ALA A 291 3.76 15.71 -12.86
CA ALA A 291 2.90 15.69 -14.05
C ALA A 291 3.14 16.90 -14.96
N ASP A 292 3.31 18.10 -14.38
CA ASP A 292 3.58 19.34 -15.12
C ASP A 292 4.88 19.28 -15.91
N GLU A 293 5.95 18.71 -15.33
CA GLU A 293 7.23 18.52 -16.01
C GLU A 293 7.13 17.47 -17.13
N VAL A 294 6.37 16.40 -16.91
CA VAL A 294 6.09 15.37 -17.92
C VAL A 294 5.28 15.94 -19.08
N HIS A 295 4.30 16.81 -18.81
CA HIS A 295 3.51 17.51 -19.82
C HIS A 295 4.36 18.50 -20.64
N ALA A 296 5.47 19.01 -20.09
CA ALA A 296 6.44 19.81 -20.85
C ALA A 296 7.35 18.95 -21.76
N GLY A 297 7.57 17.69 -21.41
CA GLY A 297 8.32 16.71 -22.22
C GLY A 297 8.89 15.57 -21.39
N THR A 298 8.84 14.36 -21.92
CA THR A 298 9.30 13.13 -21.25
C THR A 298 9.97 12.18 -22.24
N VAL A 299 10.53 11.06 -21.76
CA VAL A 299 11.08 10.01 -22.62
C VAL A 299 9.93 9.23 -23.27
N THR A 300 10.09 8.90 -24.55
CA THR A 300 9.09 8.18 -25.35
C THR A 300 8.84 6.80 -24.75
N GLY A 301 7.58 6.48 -24.44
CA GLY A 301 7.20 5.22 -23.81
C GLY A 301 7.48 5.13 -22.31
N ALA A 302 7.90 6.23 -21.67
CA ALA A 302 8.13 6.27 -20.24
C ALA A 302 6.84 6.08 -19.42
N LEU A 303 6.99 5.42 -18.28
CA LEU A 303 6.01 5.44 -17.20
C LEU A 303 6.26 6.68 -16.34
N ASN A 304 5.23 7.45 -16.01
CA ASN A 304 5.34 8.51 -15.02
C ASN A 304 4.97 7.96 -13.64
N ILE A 305 5.96 7.86 -12.76
CA ILE A 305 5.79 7.47 -11.35
C ILE A 305 6.40 8.61 -10.51
N PRO A 306 5.63 9.68 -10.25
CA PRO A 306 6.14 10.87 -9.59
C PRO A 306 6.78 10.57 -8.24
N ALA A 307 7.98 11.08 -8.03
CA ALA A 307 8.67 11.06 -6.75
C ALA A 307 7.91 11.86 -5.68
N GLY A 308 8.21 11.58 -4.42
CA GLY A 308 7.55 12.17 -3.27
C GLY A 308 6.82 11.09 -2.48
N LYS A 309 5.55 11.32 -2.16
CA LYS A 309 4.82 10.52 -1.16
C LYS A 309 4.16 9.24 -1.69
N SER A 310 4.33 8.85 -2.96
CA SER A 310 3.49 7.79 -3.55
C SER A 310 4.22 6.96 -4.62
N ILE A 311 5.52 6.74 -4.47
CA ILE A 311 6.33 5.98 -5.43
C ILE A 311 5.91 4.50 -5.43
N ALA A 312 5.79 3.88 -4.26
CA ALA A 312 5.35 2.50 -4.13
C ALA A 312 3.91 2.36 -4.64
N THR A 313 3.02 3.26 -4.24
CA THR A 313 1.62 3.27 -4.69
C THR A 313 1.50 3.39 -6.21
N PHE A 314 2.13 4.39 -6.83
CA PHE A 314 2.03 4.60 -8.27
C PHE A 314 2.87 3.59 -9.07
N GLY A 315 3.99 3.13 -8.53
CA GLY A 315 4.76 2.02 -9.10
C GLY A 315 3.91 0.77 -9.18
N ALA A 316 3.19 0.42 -8.11
CA ALA A 316 2.27 -0.70 -8.11
C ALA A 316 1.17 -0.55 -9.17
N TRP A 317 0.68 0.66 -9.44
CA TRP A 317 -0.34 0.96 -10.47
C TRP A 317 0.17 0.86 -11.90
N ALA A 318 1.42 1.29 -12.12
CA ALA A 318 2.01 1.45 -13.44
C ALA A 318 2.80 0.22 -13.90
N VAL A 319 3.24 -0.64 -12.98
CA VAL A 319 4.12 -1.78 -13.27
C VAL A 319 3.47 -3.08 -12.80
N ASN A 320 3.41 -4.04 -13.71
CA ASN A 320 3.07 -5.43 -13.41
C ASN A 320 4.30 -6.34 -13.64
N PRO A 321 5.12 -6.61 -12.60
CA PRO A 321 6.33 -7.42 -12.71
C PRO A 321 6.09 -8.86 -13.17
N GLU A 322 4.84 -9.37 -13.11
CA GLU A 322 4.51 -10.71 -13.61
C GLU A 322 4.24 -10.73 -15.11
N ALA A 323 3.91 -9.59 -15.70
CA ALA A 323 3.64 -9.44 -17.13
C ALA A 323 4.80 -8.79 -17.90
N ASP A 324 5.62 -8.00 -17.21
CA ASP A 324 6.78 -7.31 -17.76
C ASP A 324 7.94 -7.39 -16.78
N ASP A 325 8.98 -8.14 -17.14
CA ASP A 325 10.17 -8.39 -16.35
C ASP A 325 11.36 -7.49 -16.73
N ARG A 326 11.17 -6.54 -17.65
CA ARG A 326 12.21 -5.59 -18.06
C ARG A 326 12.64 -4.76 -16.85
N PRO A 327 13.95 -4.64 -16.58
CA PRO A 327 14.43 -3.81 -15.49
C PRO A 327 14.13 -2.33 -15.76
N LEU A 328 13.87 -1.61 -14.68
CA LEU A 328 13.57 -0.18 -14.75
C LEU A 328 14.86 0.64 -14.80
N VAL A 329 14.82 1.74 -15.56
CA VAL A 329 15.79 2.84 -15.46
C VAL A 329 15.07 4.05 -14.88
N LEU A 330 15.52 4.52 -13.73
CA LEU A 330 14.89 5.62 -13.03
C LEU A 330 15.48 6.96 -13.47
N LEU A 331 14.64 7.97 -13.69
CA LEU A 331 15.09 9.35 -13.63
C LEU A 331 15.20 9.74 -12.15
N ALA A 332 16.39 10.13 -11.69
CA ALA A 332 16.61 10.54 -10.31
C ALA A 332 17.68 11.64 -10.25
N PRO A 333 17.54 12.64 -9.37
CA PRO A 333 18.48 13.76 -9.31
C PRO A 333 19.90 13.34 -8.90
N ASP A 334 20.02 12.27 -8.11
CA ASP A 334 21.27 11.72 -7.61
C ASP A 334 21.09 10.26 -7.16
N GLN A 335 22.19 9.66 -6.67
CA GLN A 335 22.22 8.28 -6.18
C GLN A 335 21.34 8.06 -4.94
N GLU A 336 21.25 9.04 -4.04
CA GLU A 336 20.49 8.91 -2.80
C GLU A 336 18.99 8.81 -3.11
N ALA A 337 18.49 9.72 -3.95
CA ALA A 337 17.13 9.67 -4.46
C ALA A 337 16.86 8.39 -5.26
N ALA A 338 17.80 7.96 -6.11
CA ALA A 338 17.64 6.71 -6.86
C ALA A 338 17.47 5.49 -5.94
N GLN A 339 18.26 5.42 -4.86
CA GLN A 339 18.18 4.36 -3.87
C GLN A 339 16.86 4.41 -3.09
N GLU A 340 16.45 5.61 -2.64
CA GLU A 340 15.16 5.82 -1.96
C GLU A 340 13.99 5.36 -2.84
N PHE A 341 14.01 5.71 -4.13
CA PHE A 341 12.94 5.31 -5.05
C PHE A 341 12.89 3.80 -5.22
N TRP A 342 14.05 3.14 -5.34
CA TRP A 342 14.12 1.68 -5.40
C TRP A 342 13.65 1.02 -4.11
N ASP A 343 13.98 1.59 -2.93
CA ASP A 343 13.49 1.11 -1.63
C ASP A 343 11.96 1.14 -1.56
N HIS A 344 11.31 2.16 -2.11
CA HIS A 344 9.85 2.20 -2.21
C HIS A 344 9.31 1.16 -3.21
N LEU A 345 9.95 0.99 -4.36
CA LEU A 345 9.51 0.04 -5.39
C LEU A 345 9.58 -1.42 -4.92
N VAL A 346 10.61 -1.82 -4.18
CA VAL A 346 10.72 -3.20 -3.67
C VAL A 346 9.63 -3.55 -2.66
N ARG A 347 9.06 -2.56 -1.94
CA ARG A 347 7.93 -2.76 -1.02
C ARG A 347 6.69 -3.27 -1.73
N VAL A 348 6.54 -3.00 -3.03
CA VAL A 348 5.41 -3.51 -3.83
C VAL A 348 5.84 -4.58 -4.84
N GLY A 349 7.05 -5.15 -4.71
CA GLY A 349 7.53 -6.25 -5.54
C GLY A 349 8.09 -5.85 -6.91
N ILE A 350 8.47 -4.58 -7.08
CA ILE A 350 9.18 -4.10 -8.26
C ILE A 350 10.68 -4.17 -7.95
N ASP A 351 11.24 -5.35 -8.16
CA ASP A 351 12.59 -5.68 -7.68
C ASP A 351 13.70 -5.25 -8.66
N ALA A 352 13.43 -5.36 -9.96
CA ALA A 352 14.41 -5.21 -11.03
C ALA A 352 14.60 -3.73 -11.43
N VAL A 353 15.66 -3.09 -10.92
CA VAL A 353 16.10 -1.75 -11.34
C VAL A 353 17.54 -1.85 -11.84
N ALA A 354 17.78 -1.44 -13.09
CA ALA A 354 19.10 -1.52 -13.73
C ALA A 354 20.05 -0.38 -13.29
N GLY A 355 19.49 0.77 -12.95
CA GLY A 355 20.24 1.97 -12.60
C GLY A 355 19.38 3.22 -12.76
N TYR A 356 20.04 4.38 -12.77
CA TYR A 356 19.37 5.67 -12.92
C TYR A 356 20.11 6.59 -13.89
N VAL A 357 19.41 7.63 -14.37
CA VAL A 357 19.98 8.78 -15.07
C VAL A 357 19.54 10.06 -14.38
N THR A 358 20.31 11.14 -14.54
CA THR A 358 20.06 12.44 -13.89
C THR A 358 19.32 13.43 -14.78
N GLY A 359 19.09 13.09 -16.05
CA GLY A 359 18.37 13.92 -17.01
C GLY A 359 17.90 13.13 -18.23
N ILE A 360 17.05 13.76 -19.04
CA ILE A 360 16.49 13.16 -20.27
C ILE A 360 17.23 13.58 -21.54
N ASP A 361 18.29 14.36 -21.42
CA ASP A 361 19.11 14.79 -22.56
C ASP A 361 19.82 13.59 -23.21
N GLY A 362 19.68 13.46 -24.53
CA GLY A 362 20.20 12.31 -25.27
C GLY A 362 19.28 11.09 -25.30
N LEU A 363 18.14 11.12 -24.61
CA LEU A 363 17.08 10.11 -24.69
C LEU A 363 16.02 10.50 -25.74
N PRO A 364 15.26 9.53 -26.31
CA PRO A 364 14.17 9.84 -27.24
C PRO A 364 13.02 10.54 -26.52
N GLN A 365 12.72 11.79 -26.86
CA GLN A 365 11.72 12.60 -26.14
C GLN A 365 10.40 12.74 -26.91
N THR A 366 9.31 12.93 -26.15
CA THR A 366 7.97 13.23 -26.66
C THR A 366 7.24 14.18 -25.69
N THR A 367 6.17 14.81 -26.16
CA THR A 367 5.30 15.67 -25.35
C THR A 367 3.91 15.03 -25.29
N PRO A 368 3.40 14.68 -24.10
CA PRO A 368 2.04 14.20 -23.92
C PRO A 368 1.00 15.15 -24.53
N ARG A 369 -0.02 14.60 -25.17
CA ARG A 369 -1.13 15.40 -25.71
C ARG A 369 -2.11 15.74 -24.60
N LEU A 370 -2.51 17.01 -24.54
CA LEU A 370 -3.52 17.52 -23.63
C LEU A 370 -4.74 18.00 -24.41
N VAL A 371 -5.92 17.94 -23.77
CA VAL A 371 -7.15 18.60 -24.22
C VAL A 371 -7.60 19.57 -23.15
N SER A 372 -8.03 20.77 -23.57
CA SER A 372 -8.52 21.77 -22.64
C SER A 372 -9.91 21.39 -22.09
N PRO A 373 -10.30 21.90 -20.91
CA PRO A 373 -11.65 21.68 -20.38
C PRO A 373 -12.79 22.17 -21.28
N GLU A 374 -12.55 23.20 -22.11
CA GLU A 374 -13.55 23.74 -23.04
C GLU A 374 -13.78 22.82 -24.23
N GLU A 375 -12.74 22.09 -24.67
CA GLU A 375 -12.78 21.24 -25.85
C GLU A 375 -13.19 19.81 -25.51
N VAL A 376 -13.07 19.38 -24.24
CA VAL A 376 -13.23 17.98 -23.82
C VAL A 376 -14.55 17.35 -24.26
N GLU A 377 -15.65 18.10 -24.26
CA GLU A 377 -16.97 17.58 -24.65
C GLU A 377 -17.02 17.25 -26.15
N THR A 378 -16.48 18.14 -26.99
CA THR A 378 -16.49 18.03 -28.45
C THR A 378 -15.31 17.25 -29.02
N PHE A 379 -14.29 16.97 -28.21
CA PHE A 379 -13.12 16.20 -28.61
C PHE A 379 -13.50 14.79 -29.05
N ASP A 380 -12.92 14.35 -30.18
CA ASP A 380 -13.11 13.01 -30.74
C ASP A 380 -12.39 11.96 -29.88
N LYS A 381 -13.15 11.42 -28.93
CA LYS A 381 -12.72 10.42 -27.95
C LYS A 381 -13.65 9.22 -27.98
N SER A 382 -13.08 8.04 -27.87
CA SER A 382 -13.82 6.79 -27.70
C SER A 382 -14.31 6.61 -26.27
N VAL A 383 -13.54 7.09 -25.28
CA VAL A 383 -13.94 7.08 -23.87
C VAL A 383 -13.34 8.28 -23.14
N LEU A 384 -14.12 8.86 -22.22
CA LEU A 384 -13.64 9.77 -21.20
C LEU A 384 -13.50 8.99 -19.89
N LEU A 385 -12.26 8.71 -19.47
CA LEU A 385 -11.94 7.84 -18.35
C LEU A 385 -11.68 8.65 -17.08
N ASP A 386 -12.57 8.50 -16.09
CA ASP A 386 -12.40 9.03 -14.74
C ASP A 386 -11.61 8.01 -13.90
N VAL A 387 -10.39 8.36 -13.51
CA VAL A 387 -9.51 7.47 -12.75
C VAL A 387 -9.57 7.69 -11.24
N ARG A 388 -10.53 8.48 -10.75
CA ARG A 388 -10.80 8.71 -9.33
C ARG A 388 -11.50 7.52 -8.68
N ALA A 389 -11.62 7.53 -7.36
CA ALA A 389 -12.41 6.54 -6.62
C ALA A 389 -13.90 6.64 -6.96
N VAL A 390 -14.65 5.54 -6.77
CA VAL A 390 -16.11 5.51 -7.02
C VAL A 390 -16.86 6.57 -6.20
N SER A 391 -16.43 6.86 -4.98
CA SER A 391 -17.02 7.89 -4.11
C SER A 391 -16.85 9.30 -4.67
N GLU A 392 -15.64 9.64 -5.16
CA GLU A 392 -15.35 10.92 -5.82
C GLU A 392 -16.21 11.09 -7.08
N HIS A 393 -16.32 10.04 -7.90
CA HIS A 393 -17.13 10.06 -9.12
C HIS A 393 -18.63 10.23 -8.82
N THR A 394 -19.12 9.56 -7.77
CA THR A 394 -20.53 9.64 -7.34
C THR A 394 -20.86 11.02 -6.77
N ALA A 395 -19.91 11.68 -6.09
CA ALA A 395 -20.06 13.04 -5.59
C ALA A 395 -20.15 14.09 -6.72
N GLY A 396 -19.52 13.81 -7.87
CA GLY A 396 -19.63 14.64 -9.07
C GLY A 396 -18.60 14.23 -10.14
N HIS A 397 -19.00 14.23 -11.40
CA HIS A 397 -18.17 13.79 -12.52
C HIS A 397 -18.52 14.52 -13.83
N ILE A 398 -17.61 14.44 -14.80
CA ILE A 398 -17.83 15.00 -16.14
C ILE A 398 -18.86 14.13 -16.86
N PRO A 399 -19.96 14.71 -17.43
CA PRO A 399 -20.98 13.95 -18.13
C PRO A 399 -20.41 13.03 -19.22
N GLY A 400 -20.92 11.80 -19.30
CA GLY A 400 -20.46 10.80 -20.26
C GLY A 400 -19.13 10.12 -19.93
N SER A 401 -18.52 10.42 -18.77
CA SER A 401 -17.32 9.71 -18.32
C SER A 401 -17.64 8.30 -17.80
N THR A 402 -16.69 7.39 -17.98
CA THR A 402 -16.68 6.04 -17.41
C THR A 402 -15.66 6.01 -16.28
N GLN A 403 -16.06 5.52 -15.11
CA GLN A 403 -15.16 5.41 -13.97
C GLN A 403 -14.43 4.07 -13.97
N LEU A 404 -13.11 4.14 -13.77
CA LEU A 404 -12.25 3.00 -13.48
C LEU A 404 -11.06 3.52 -12.66
N HIS A 405 -11.04 3.19 -11.37
CA HIS A 405 -9.99 3.64 -10.44
C HIS A 405 -8.59 3.37 -11.01
N GLY A 406 -7.68 4.35 -10.92
CA GLY A 406 -6.34 4.28 -11.53
C GLY A 406 -5.57 3.01 -11.19
N GLY A 407 -5.61 2.59 -9.91
CA GLY A 407 -5.00 1.34 -9.44
C GLY A 407 -5.66 0.05 -9.91
N ARG A 408 -6.62 0.12 -10.83
CA ARG A 408 -7.27 -1.04 -11.48
C ARG A 408 -7.10 -1.03 -13.00
N VAL A 409 -6.68 0.08 -13.59
CA VAL A 409 -6.65 0.28 -15.05
C VAL A 409 -5.75 -0.75 -15.74
N LEU A 410 -4.51 -0.91 -15.28
CA LEU A 410 -3.52 -1.82 -15.90
C LEU A 410 -3.98 -3.29 -15.92
N TRP A 411 -4.86 -3.68 -15.00
CA TRP A 411 -5.37 -5.05 -14.87
C TRP A 411 -6.75 -5.25 -15.51
N ASN A 412 -7.30 -4.21 -16.13
CA ASN A 412 -8.63 -4.19 -16.73
C ASN A 412 -8.58 -3.57 -18.14
N LEU A 413 -7.47 -3.78 -18.86
CA LEU A 413 -7.28 -3.26 -20.21
C LEU A 413 -8.34 -3.78 -21.20
N ASP A 414 -8.87 -4.97 -20.95
CA ASP A 414 -9.98 -5.60 -21.69
C ASP A 414 -11.30 -4.81 -21.61
N ARG A 415 -11.44 -3.92 -20.61
CA ARG A 415 -12.60 -3.03 -20.46
C ARG A 415 -12.45 -1.72 -21.24
N LEU A 416 -11.29 -1.47 -21.84
CA LEU A 416 -10.98 -0.24 -22.57
C LEU A 416 -11.11 -0.46 -24.08
N PRO A 417 -11.45 0.58 -24.87
CA PRO A 417 -11.54 0.46 -26.31
C PRO A 417 -10.17 0.16 -26.93
N GLU A 418 -10.08 -0.88 -27.77
CA GLU A 418 -8.83 -1.25 -28.47
C GLU A 418 -8.38 -0.21 -29.50
N GLN A 419 -9.30 0.64 -29.97
CA GLN A 419 -9.04 1.67 -30.99
C GLN A 419 -9.69 2.99 -30.62
N GLY A 420 -9.08 4.08 -31.08
CA GLY A 420 -9.53 5.45 -30.85
C GLY A 420 -8.97 6.05 -29.56
N THR A 421 -9.27 7.32 -29.34
CA THR A 421 -8.62 8.11 -28.30
C THR A 421 -9.27 7.90 -26.94
N ILE A 422 -8.46 7.59 -25.93
CA ILE A 422 -8.85 7.62 -24.52
C ILE A 422 -8.49 9.00 -23.95
N VAL A 423 -9.46 9.71 -23.38
CA VAL A 423 -9.18 10.93 -22.61
C VAL A 423 -9.22 10.59 -21.13
N THR A 424 -8.12 10.76 -20.40
CA THR A 424 -8.08 10.49 -18.95
C THR A 424 -8.19 11.76 -18.13
N TYR A 425 -8.83 11.67 -16.97
CA TYR A 425 -8.80 12.74 -15.97
C TYR A 425 -8.88 12.19 -14.55
N CYS A 426 -8.40 12.97 -13.58
CA CYS A 426 -8.62 12.68 -12.16
C CYS A 426 -9.11 13.94 -11.43
N GLN A 427 -8.77 14.14 -10.15
CA GLN A 427 -9.11 15.38 -9.46
C GLN A 427 -8.26 16.57 -9.94
N SER A 428 -6.95 16.39 -10.06
CA SER A 428 -5.98 17.50 -10.24
C SER A 428 -4.82 17.19 -11.19
N GLY A 429 -4.88 16.11 -11.96
CA GLY A 429 -3.87 15.74 -12.97
C GLY A 429 -2.92 14.62 -12.55
N LEU A 430 -2.49 14.55 -11.29
CA LEU A 430 -1.45 13.60 -10.84
C LEU A 430 -1.76 12.14 -11.19
N ARG A 431 -2.90 11.61 -10.70
CA ARG A 431 -3.34 10.23 -11.00
C ARG A 431 -3.58 10.00 -12.49
N SER A 432 -4.00 11.04 -13.22
CA SER A 432 -4.22 10.96 -14.67
C SER A 432 -2.90 10.77 -15.41
N SER A 433 -1.84 11.48 -15.04
CA SER A 433 -0.52 11.33 -15.68
C SER A 433 0.08 9.94 -15.50
N VAL A 434 -0.05 9.37 -14.30
CA VAL A 434 0.37 7.98 -14.01
C VAL A 434 -0.40 6.99 -14.89
N VAL A 435 -1.73 7.09 -14.93
CA VAL A 435 -2.56 6.19 -15.75
C VAL A 435 -2.33 6.39 -17.24
N ALA A 436 -2.21 7.65 -17.70
CA ALA A 436 -2.06 7.97 -19.11
C ALA A 436 -0.72 7.50 -19.65
N SER A 437 0.37 7.68 -18.89
CA SER A 437 1.68 7.14 -19.25
C SER A 437 1.68 5.60 -19.29
N THR A 438 1.01 4.95 -18.33
CA THR A 438 0.82 3.49 -18.30
C THR A 438 0.05 2.98 -19.52
N LEU A 439 -1.06 3.63 -19.89
CA LEU A 439 -1.85 3.28 -21.06
C LEU A 439 -1.09 3.53 -22.37
N ARG A 440 -0.34 4.64 -22.48
CA ARG A 440 0.55 4.88 -23.63
C ARG A 440 1.63 3.82 -23.74
N HIS A 441 2.21 3.40 -22.62
CA HIS A 441 3.19 2.31 -22.57
C HIS A 441 2.58 0.98 -23.04
N ALA A 442 1.31 0.72 -22.71
CA ALA A 442 0.54 -0.41 -23.20
C ALA A 442 0.04 -0.28 -24.66
N GLY A 443 0.35 0.84 -25.34
CA GLY A 443 0.07 1.04 -26.77
C GLY A 443 -1.26 1.73 -27.09
N TYR A 444 -1.99 2.25 -26.09
CA TYR A 444 -3.21 3.01 -26.30
C TYR A 444 -2.93 4.44 -26.78
N ASP A 445 -3.86 4.99 -27.57
CA ASP A 445 -3.83 6.40 -27.94
C ASP A 445 -4.51 7.24 -26.83
N VAL A 446 -3.70 7.97 -26.06
CA VAL A 446 -4.18 8.67 -24.86
C VAL A 446 -3.97 10.18 -24.97
N VAL A 447 -4.93 10.92 -24.46
CA VAL A 447 -4.89 12.37 -24.23
C VAL A 447 -5.28 12.61 -22.77
N GLU A 448 -4.68 13.59 -22.12
CA GLU A 448 -5.05 13.96 -20.75
C GLU A 448 -5.87 15.23 -20.73
N LEU A 449 -6.86 15.30 -19.83
CA LEU A 449 -7.59 16.53 -19.56
C LEU A 449 -6.74 17.50 -18.73
N GLU A 450 -6.40 18.64 -19.32
CA GLU A 450 -5.64 19.70 -18.66
C GLU A 450 -6.35 20.17 -17.39
N GLY A 451 -5.62 20.19 -16.27
CA GLY A 451 -6.16 20.56 -14.96
C GLY A 451 -7.26 19.63 -14.42
N SER A 452 -7.63 18.58 -15.15
CA SER A 452 -8.52 17.51 -14.72
C SER A 452 -9.91 18.01 -14.24
N TYR A 453 -10.58 17.28 -13.34
CA TYR A 453 -11.92 17.63 -12.86
C TYR A 453 -11.99 19.02 -12.22
N ALA A 454 -10.97 19.43 -11.46
CA ALA A 454 -10.94 20.73 -10.82
C ALA A 454 -11.01 21.89 -11.82
N ALA A 455 -10.22 21.83 -12.91
CA ALA A 455 -10.26 22.85 -13.95
C ALA A 455 -11.58 22.83 -14.73
N TRP A 456 -12.11 21.64 -15.03
CA TRP A 456 -13.41 21.51 -15.70
C TRP A 456 -14.56 22.08 -14.85
N SER A 457 -14.62 21.74 -13.56
CA SER A 457 -15.65 22.22 -12.63
C SER A 457 -15.60 23.75 -12.49
N ALA A 458 -14.39 24.32 -12.36
CA ALA A 458 -14.23 25.78 -12.29
C ALA A 458 -14.71 26.48 -13.57
N GLY A 459 -14.51 25.88 -14.74
CA GLY A 459 -15.02 26.38 -16.02
C GLY A 459 -16.54 26.39 -16.09
N GLN A 460 -17.21 25.36 -15.55
CA GLN A 460 -18.68 25.31 -15.50
C GLN A 460 -19.27 26.40 -14.59
N GLU A 461 -18.68 26.60 -13.41
CA GLU A 461 -19.11 27.66 -12.47
C GLU A 461 -18.99 29.06 -13.08
N ALA A 462 -17.95 29.31 -13.90
CA ALA A 462 -17.78 30.58 -14.60
C ALA A 462 -18.86 30.81 -15.67
N LEU A 463 -19.32 29.76 -16.36
CA LEU A 463 -20.40 29.84 -17.34
C LEU A 463 -21.76 30.09 -16.69
N GLU A 464 -22.03 29.48 -15.53
CA GLU A 464 -23.29 29.69 -14.79
C GLU A 464 -23.41 31.08 -14.15
N THR A 465 -22.27 31.70 -13.79
CA THR A 465 -22.23 33.03 -13.16
C THR A 465 -22.21 34.19 -14.16
N THR A 466 -22.10 33.92 -15.46
CA THR A 466 -22.14 34.95 -16.51
C THR A 466 -23.60 35.26 -16.88
N PRO A 467 -24.13 36.48 -16.62
CA PRO A 467 -25.50 36.82 -16.98
C PRO A 467 -25.69 36.73 -18.49
N ALA A 468 -26.76 36.08 -18.96
CA ALA A 468 -27.17 36.11 -20.35
C ALA A 468 -27.43 37.57 -20.76
N GLY A 469 -26.45 38.16 -21.45
CA GLY A 469 -26.47 39.55 -21.93
C GLY A 469 -27.37 39.76 -23.12
#